data_AF-A0A7W1K3J0-F1
#
_entry.id   AF-A0A7W1K3J0-F1
#
_cell.length_a   1.000
_cell.length_b   1.000
_cell.length_c   1.000
_cell.angle_alpha   90.00
_cell.angle_beta   90.00
_cell.angle_gamma   90.00
#
_symmetry.space_group_name_H-M   'P 1'
#
loop_
_entity.id
_entity.type
_entity.pdbx_description
1 polymer ?
#
loop_
_entity_poly.entity_id
_entity_poly.type
_entity_poly.pdbx_seq_one_letter_code
_entity_poly.pdbx_strand_id
1 'polypeptide(L)'
;MRQSDGKHFGQRLREARVNAGLSQSELEDISGIPKARLSRYENGHVEPSIQTLARLSRALNVSEASLLGDQRATLEDFFQILYDRGVRIATTEQGAAVANAIADLLEAVKVEPIVVDEVSVTQVADGEAQTLAARVLG
;
A
#
# COMPACT_ATOMS: atom_id res chain seq x y z
N MET A 1 -20.54 -14.81 1.41
CA MET A 1 -19.19 -14.36 1.81
C MET A 1 -18.89 -13.14 0.97
N ARG A 2 -18.80 -11.95 1.58
CA ARG A 2 -18.57 -10.69 0.84
C ARG A 2 -17.16 -10.77 0.23
N GLN A 3 -17.09 -11.08 -1.05
CA GLN A 3 -15.90 -10.87 -1.87
C GLN A 3 -15.75 -9.35 -1.97
N SER A 4 -14.74 -8.81 -1.30
CA SER A 4 -14.38 -7.40 -1.38
C SER A 4 -13.55 -7.18 -2.63
N ASP A 5 -14.04 -6.32 -3.52
CA ASP A 5 -13.48 -5.88 -4.81
C ASP A 5 -12.13 -5.12 -4.70
N GLY A 6 -11.09 -5.72 -4.11
CA GLY A 6 -9.76 -5.12 -4.04
C GLY A 6 -8.66 -6.16 -4.09
N LYS A 7 -7.91 -6.19 -5.20
CA LYS A 7 -6.71 -7.03 -5.49
C LYS A 7 -6.43 -8.13 -4.46
N HIS A 8 -6.65 -9.40 -4.78
CA HIS A 8 -6.38 -10.52 -3.85
C HIS A 8 -4.97 -10.44 -3.22
N PHE A 9 -4.79 -10.93 -1.98
CA PHE A 9 -3.51 -10.89 -1.23
C PHE A 9 -2.29 -11.22 -2.10
N GLY A 10 -2.38 -12.25 -2.95
CA GLY A 10 -1.31 -12.65 -3.87
C GLY A 10 -0.84 -11.54 -4.80
N GLN A 11 -1.77 -10.75 -5.35
CA GLN A 11 -1.44 -9.62 -6.20
C GLN A 11 -0.69 -8.54 -5.43
N ARG A 12 -1.16 -8.17 -4.21
CA ARG A 12 -0.46 -7.19 -3.37
C ARG A 12 0.92 -7.67 -2.95
N LEU A 13 1.07 -8.95 -2.63
CA LEU A 13 2.36 -9.55 -2.34
C LEU A 13 3.32 -9.43 -3.52
N ARG A 14 2.84 -9.74 -4.74
CA ARG A 14 3.62 -9.62 -5.97
C ARG A 14 4.04 -8.17 -6.23
N GLU A 15 3.12 -7.23 -6.06
CA GLU A 15 3.38 -5.80 -6.24
C GLU A 15 4.42 -5.30 -5.24
N ALA A 16 4.28 -5.62 -3.96
CA ALA A 16 5.26 -5.27 -2.92
C ALA A 16 6.65 -5.85 -3.24
N ARG A 17 6.72 -7.11 -3.70
CA ARG A 17 7.98 -7.73 -4.12
C ARG A 17 8.63 -7.02 -5.31
N VAL A 18 7.86 -6.69 -6.34
CA VAL A 18 8.38 -5.99 -7.53
C VAL A 18 8.83 -4.58 -7.19
N ASN A 19 8.10 -3.87 -6.32
CA ASN A 19 8.47 -2.52 -5.85
C ASN A 19 9.75 -2.53 -5.02
N ALA A 20 10.01 -3.61 -4.28
CA ALA A 20 11.28 -3.84 -3.60
C ALA A 20 12.43 -4.23 -4.56
N GLY A 21 12.17 -4.40 -5.85
CA GLY A 21 13.17 -4.80 -6.85
C GLY A 21 13.60 -6.26 -6.75
N LEU A 22 12.82 -7.12 -6.11
CA LEU A 22 13.20 -8.50 -5.80
C LEU A 22 12.56 -9.50 -6.79
N SER A 23 13.31 -10.51 -7.19
CA SER A 23 12.77 -11.75 -7.74
C SER A 23 12.16 -12.64 -6.64
N GLN A 24 11.39 -13.66 -7.02
CA GLN A 24 10.88 -14.63 -6.04
C GLN A 24 12.01 -15.44 -5.37
N SER A 25 13.14 -15.64 -6.05
CA SER A 25 14.32 -16.30 -5.48
C SER A 25 14.99 -15.41 -4.43
N GLU A 26 15.16 -14.11 -4.71
CA GLU A 26 15.73 -13.19 -3.72
C GLU A 26 14.79 -12.99 -2.53
N LEU A 27 13.48 -12.95 -2.75
CA LEU A 27 12.52 -12.94 -1.63
C LEU A 27 12.58 -14.24 -0.83
N GLU A 28 12.83 -15.39 -1.45
CA GLU A 28 13.09 -16.64 -0.73
C GLU A 28 14.32 -16.53 0.17
N ASP A 29 15.43 -15.99 -0.35
CA ASP A 29 16.67 -15.83 0.39
C ASP A 29 16.49 -14.92 1.63
N ILE A 30 15.71 -13.85 1.50
CA ILE A 30 15.47 -12.87 2.59
C ILE A 30 14.41 -13.39 3.57
N SER A 31 13.29 -13.90 3.06
CA SER A 31 12.15 -14.30 3.89
C SER A 31 12.30 -15.69 4.47
N GLY A 32 13.10 -16.56 3.85
CA GLY A 32 13.20 -18.01 4.09
C GLY A 32 11.96 -18.80 3.65
N ILE A 33 11.11 -18.23 2.80
CA ILE A 33 9.91 -18.89 2.28
C ILE A 33 10.22 -19.42 0.88
N PRO A 34 10.07 -20.73 0.62
CA PRO A 34 10.45 -21.30 -0.67
C PRO A 34 9.74 -20.62 -1.84
N LYS A 35 10.46 -20.37 -2.94
CA LYS A 35 9.96 -19.77 -4.18
C LYS A 35 8.70 -20.44 -4.71
N ALA A 36 8.64 -21.76 -4.67
CA ALA A 36 7.44 -22.50 -5.07
C ALA A 36 6.22 -22.12 -4.23
N ARG A 37 6.41 -21.84 -2.93
CA ARG A 37 5.36 -21.38 -2.02
C ARG A 37 5.00 -19.92 -2.28
N LEU A 38 5.98 -19.04 -2.49
CA LEU A 38 5.79 -17.65 -2.91
C LEU A 38 4.97 -17.56 -4.20
N SER A 39 5.29 -18.38 -5.20
CA SER A 39 4.52 -18.45 -6.45
C SER A 39 3.06 -18.85 -6.21
N ARG A 40 2.79 -19.83 -5.32
CA ARG A 40 1.41 -20.19 -4.99
C ARG A 40 0.67 -19.05 -4.25
N TYR A 41 1.36 -18.32 -3.37
CA TYR A 41 0.80 -17.12 -2.72
C TYR A 41 0.47 -16.04 -3.74
N GLU A 42 1.42 -15.65 -4.59
CA GLU A 42 1.25 -14.57 -5.57
C GLU A 42 0.15 -14.85 -6.59
N ASN A 43 -0.08 -16.13 -6.90
CA ASN A 43 -1.13 -16.56 -7.80
C ASN A 43 -2.45 -16.92 -7.09
N GLY A 44 -2.58 -16.67 -5.78
CA GLY A 44 -3.82 -16.88 -5.02
C GLY A 44 -4.22 -18.34 -4.81
N HIS A 45 -3.31 -19.30 -5.00
CA HIS A 45 -3.62 -20.72 -4.86
C HIS A 45 -3.69 -21.19 -3.39
N VAL A 46 -3.03 -20.46 -2.50
CA VAL A 46 -3.00 -20.75 -1.06
C VAL A 46 -2.88 -19.44 -0.29
N GLU A 47 -3.43 -19.41 0.92
CA GLU A 47 -3.30 -18.27 1.85
C GLU A 47 -2.11 -18.48 2.80
N PRO A 48 -1.39 -17.41 3.19
CA PRO A 48 -0.31 -17.51 4.17
C PRO A 48 -0.88 -17.72 5.58
N SER A 49 -0.08 -18.33 6.45
CA SER A 49 -0.35 -18.22 7.90
C SER A 49 0.01 -16.82 8.39
N ILE A 50 -0.48 -16.41 9.56
CA ILE A 50 -0.08 -15.15 10.21
C ILE A 50 1.44 -15.06 10.37
N GLN A 51 2.10 -16.16 10.78
CA GLN A 51 3.56 -16.20 10.87
C GLN A 51 4.25 -16.00 9.51
N THR A 52 3.65 -16.51 8.43
CA THR A 52 4.18 -16.34 7.08
C THR A 52 3.98 -14.90 6.61
N LEU A 53 2.80 -14.31 6.87
CA LEU A 53 2.50 -12.91 6.60
C LEU A 53 3.51 -11.97 7.27
N ALA A 54 3.78 -12.18 8.56
CA ALA A 54 4.75 -11.39 9.33
C ALA A 54 6.20 -11.51 8.83
N ARG A 55 6.55 -12.64 8.19
CA ARG A 55 7.86 -12.82 7.55
C ARG A 55 7.95 -12.08 6.23
N LEU A 56 6.89 -12.15 5.43
CA LEU A 56 6.80 -11.47 4.15
C LEU A 56 6.81 -9.95 4.32
N SER A 57 6.00 -9.42 5.25
CA SER A 57 5.93 -7.99 5.56
C SER A 57 7.31 -7.43 5.95
N ARG A 58 8.01 -8.12 6.86
CA ARG A 58 9.36 -7.75 7.29
C ARG A 58 10.38 -7.82 6.16
N ALA A 59 10.36 -8.88 5.34
CA ALA A 59 11.28 -9.04 4.21
C ALA A 59 11.08 -7.96 3.13
N LEU A 60 9.85 -7.47 2.98
CA LEU A 60 9.46 -6.46 1.99
C LEU A 60 9.47 -5.03 2.55
N ASN A 61 9.77 -4.87 3.84
CA ASN A 61 9.72 -3.59 4.55
C ASN A 61 8.38 -2.84 4.37
N VAL A 62 7.28 -3.58 4.54
CA VAL A 62 5.90 -3.06 4.51
C VAL A 62 5.14 -3.56 5.74
N SER A 63 4.01 -2.94 6.06
CA SER A 63 3.13 -3.45 7.12
C SER A 63 2.35 -4.71 6.69
N GLU A 64 1.97 -5.54 7.64
CA GLU A 64 1.05 -6.68 7.38
C GLU A 64 -0.31 -6.20 6.87
N ALA A 65 -0.79 -5.08 7.41
CA ALA A 65 -2.04 -4.44 7.02
C ALA A 65 -2.02 -3.98 5.55
N SER A 66 -0.90 -3.45 5.08
CA SER A 66 -0.68 -3.10 3.67
C SER A 66 -0.81 -4.32 2.75
N LEU A 67 -0.21 -5.46 3.12
CA LEU A 67 -0.37 -6.72 2.39
C LEU A 67 -1.81 -7.27 2.45
N LEU A 68 -2.57 -6.95 3.49
CA LEU A 68 -3.99 -7.30 3.63
C LEU A 68 -4.93 -6.31 2.91
N GLY A 69 -4.40 -5.21 2.36
CA GLY A 69 -5.16 -4.23 1.60
C GLY A 69 -5.85 -3.15 2.47
N ASP A 70 -5.34 -2.90 3.67
CA ASP A 70 -5.80 -1.80 4.50
C ASP A 70 -5.34 -0.46 3.91
N GLN A 71 -6.29 0.31 3.36
CA GLN A 71 -6.02 1.62 2.76
C GLN A 71 -5.40 2.61 3.75
N ARG A 72 -5.68 2.48 5.05
CA ARG A 72 -5.05 3.35 6.06
C ARG A 72 -3.57 3.05 6.19
N ALA A 73 -3.22 1.77 6.22
CA ALA A 73 -1.84 1.33 6.27
C ALA A 73 -1.07 1.75 5.01
N THR A 74 -1.71 1.74 3.83
CA THR A 74 -1.05 2.25 2.61
C THR A 74 -0.74 3.75 2.66
N LEU A 75 -1.62 4.54 3.29
CA LEU A 75 -1.36 5.97 3.50
C LEU A 75 -0.24 6.20 4.51
N GLU A 76 -0.20 5.42 5.59
CA GLU A 76 0.88 5.47 6.59
C GLU A 76 2.24 5.13 5.97
N ASP A 77 2.31 4.05 5.18
CA ASP A 77 3.53 3.66 4.44
C ASP A 77 3.96 4.81 3.50
N PHE A 78 3.03 5.42 2.77
CA PHE A 78 3.30 6.56 1.89
C PHE A 78 3.87 7.77 2.67
N PHE A 79 3.27 8.15 3.79
CA PHE A 79 3.77 9.23 4.62
C PHE A 79 5.15 8.92 5.22
N GLN A 80 5.40 7.67 5.61
CA GLN A 80 6.69 7.25 6.13
C GLN A 80 7.78 7.37 5.04
N ILE A 81 7.47 6.97 3.81
CA ILE A 81 8.37 7.10 2.66
C ILE A 81 8.74 8.58 2.41
N LEU A 82 7.77 9.49 2.51
CA LEU A 82 8.01 10.93 2.41
C LEU A 82 8.88 11.44 3.57
N TYR A 83 8.59 10.99 4.79
CA TYR A 83 9.32 11.35 6.00
C TYR A 83 10.80 10.96 5.93
N ASP A 84 11.09 9.73 5.49
CA ASP A 84 12.46 9.20 5.33
C ASP A 84 13.25 9.98 4.26
N ARG A 85 12.55 10.59 3.30
CA ARG A 85 13.12 11.49 2.29
C ARG A 85 13.22 12.95 2.73
N GLY A 86 12.95 13.24 4.01
CA GLY A 86 13.04 14.59 4.57
C GLY A 86 11.85 15.50 4.29
N VAL A 87 10.79 14.99 3.66
CA VAL A 87 9.53 15.72 3.48
C VAL A 87 8.79 15.73 4.81
N ARG A 88 8.21 16.88 5.17
CA ARG A 88 7.41 17.05 6.40
C ARG A 88 6.08 17.67 6.03
N ILE A 89 4.99 17.01 6.40
CA ILE A 89 3.63 17.49 6.20
C ILE A 89 3.03 17.68 7.60
N ALA A 90 2.96 18.92 8.04
CA ALA A 90 2.43 19.30 9.35
C ALA A 90 1.03 19.90 9.25
N THR A 91 0.61 20.35 8.06
CA THR A 91 -0.68 21.01 7.85
C THR A 91 -1.42 20.44 6.64
N THR A 92 -2.74 20.60 6.63
CA THR A 92 -3.60 20.21 5.50
C THR A 92 -3.19 20.94 4.21
N GLU A 93 -2.80 22.21 4.32
CA GLU A 93 -2.34 23.00 3.16
C GLU A 93 -1.07 22.42 2.54
N GLN A 94 -0.10 22.01 3.36
CA GLN A 94 1.10 21.32 2.89
C GLN A 94 0.76 19.96 2.25
N GLY A 95 -0.16 19.22 2.85
CA GLY A 95 -0.64 17.94 2.30
C GLY A 95 -1.29 18.13 0.92
N ALA A 96 -2.16 19.14 0.79
CA ALA A 96 -2.79 19.49 -0.47
C ALA A 96 -1.77 19.95 -1.53
N ALA A 97 -0.79 20.75 -1.15
CA ALA A 97 0.28 21.18 -2.06
C ALA A 97 1.08 19.98 -2.60
N VAL A 98 1.44 19.02 -1.74
CA VAL A 98 2.12 17.79 -2.15
C VAL A 98 1.23 16.94 -3.07
N ALA A 99 -0.05 16.77 -2.72
CA ALA A 99 -0.99 16.00 -3.53
C ALA A 99 -1.13 16.58 -4.95
N ASN A 100 -1.32 17.90 -5.06
CA ASN A 100 -1.41 18.58 -6.36
C ASN A 100 -0.10 18.46 -7.16
N ALA A 101 1.05 18.66 -6.52
CA ALA A 101 2.34 18.51 -7.20
C ALA A 101 2.57 17.08 -7.72
N ILE A 102 2.11 16.06 -7.00
CA ILE A 102 2.16 14.66 -7.46
C ILE A 102 1.20 14.46 -8.64
N ALA A 103 -0.02 14.99 -8.58
CA ALA A 103 -0.99 14.89 -9.68
C ALA A 103 -0.42 15.50 -10.98
N ASP A 104 0.11 16.72 -10.90
CA ASP A 104 0.76 17.42 -12.02
C ASP A 104 1.94 16.60 -12.60
N LEU A 105 2.74 15.97 -11.73
CA LEU A 105 3.87 15.14 -12.15
C LEU A 105 3.40 13.88 -12.88
N LEU A 106 2.35 13.20 -12.39
CA LEU A 106 1.82 12.00 -13.02
C LEU A 106 1.28 12.29 -14.42
N GLU A 107 0.57 13.41 -14.59
CA GLU A 107 0.12 13.89 -15.90
C GLU A 107 1.30 14.15 -16.84
N ALA A 108 2.35 14.81 -16.36
CA ALA A 108 3.52 15.13 -17.16
C ALA A 108 4.32 13.90 -17.63
N VAL A 109 4.41 12.86 -16.78
CA VAL A 109 5.16 11.63 -17.08
C VAL A 109 4.31 10.62 -17.89
N LYS A 110 3.04 10.93 -18.19
CA LYS A 110 2.08 10.04 -18.86
C LYS A 110 1.99 8.67 -18.18
N VAL A 111 2.12 8.64 -16.86
CA VAL A 111 1.84 7.43 -16.09
C VAL A 111 0.32 7.35 -16.00
N GLU A 112 -0.28 6.31 -16.60
CA GLU A 112 -1.68 6.03 -16.28
C GLU A 112 -1.76 5.81 -14.77
N PRO A 113 -2.54 6.60 -14.03
CA PRO A 113 -2.70 6.38 -12.61
C PRO A 113 -3.14 4.93 -12.41
N ILE A 114 -2.60 4.27 -11.38
CA ILE A 114 -3.07 2.94 -11.01
C ILE A 114 -4.50 3.12 -10.49
N VAL A 115 -5.48 3.07 -11.40
CA VAL A 115 -6.90 3.05 -11.08
C VAL A 115 -7.15 1.67 -10.48
N VAL A 116 -7.12 1.59 -9.16
CA VAL A 116 -7.78 0.50 -8.44
C VAL A 116 -9.27 0.75 -8.63
N ASP A 117 -9.97 -0.24 -9.20
CA ASP A 117 -11.39 -0.16 -9.58
C ASP A 117 -12.20 0.70 -8.61
N GLU A 118 -13.00 1.60 -9.19
CA GLU A 118 -13.84 2.62 -8.54
C GLU A 118 -14.36 2.23 -7.16
N VAL A 119 -13.68 2.68 -6.09
CA VAL A 119 -14.41 3.05 -4.88
C VAL A 119 -14.96 4.43 -5.17
N SER A 120 -16.26 4.50 -5.48
CA SER A 120 -17.05 5.70 -5.70
C SER A 120 -16.59 6.85 -4.78
N VAL A 121 -15.82 7.79 -5.33
CA VAL A 121 -15.43 9.05 -4.65
C VAL A 121 -16.63 10.01 -4.55
N THR A 122 -17.80 9.61 -5.04
CA THR A 122 -19.08 10.28 -4.79
C THR A 122 -19.62 9.94 -3.40
N GLN A 123 -19.02 10.53 -2.36
CA GLN A 123 -19.68 11.07 -1.16
C GLN A 123 -18.65 11.63 -0.17
N VAL A 124 -17.92 12.66 -0.58
CA VAL A 124 -17.42 13.67 0.36
C VAL A 124 -17.81 15.05 -0.18
N ALA A 125 -19.10 15.21 -0.45
CA ALA A 125 -19.71 16.53 -0.50
C ALA A 125 -20.35 16.78 0.87
N ASP A 126 -19.87 17.83 1.53
CA ASP A 126 -20.46 18.55 2.64
C ASP A 126 -20.69 17.79 3.96
N GLY A 127 -19.71 17.85 4.87
CA GLY A 127 -20.01 17.76 6.32
C GLY A 127 -18.90 17.33 7.26
N GLU A 128 -17.96 16.46 6.87
CA GLU A 128 -17.13 15.71 7.85
C GLU A 128 -15.62 15.98 7.80
N ALA A 129 -15.17 17.04 7.14
CA ALA A 129 -13.76 17.45 7.16
C ALA A 129 -13.24 17.89 8.55
N GLN A 130 -14.08 17.94 9.58
CA GLN A 130 -13.72 18.44 10.91
C GLN A 130 -13.36 17.36 11.95
N THR A 131 -13.56 16.06 11.67
CA THR A 131 -13.51 15.05 12.75
C THR A 131 -12.28 14.12 12.72
N LEU A 132 -11.54 14.04 11.60
CA LEU A 132 -10.38 13.13 11.52
C LEU A 132 -9.07 13.72 12.06
N ALA A 133 -8.91 15.05 12.03
CA ALA A 133 -7.73 15.74 12.56
C ALA A 133 -7.61 15.65 14.10
N ALA A 134 -8.72 15.40 14.81
CA ALA A 134 -8.74 15.39 16.28
C ALA A 134 -8.35 14.05 16.93
N ARG A 135 -8.15 12.98 16.16
CA ARG A 135 -7.98 11.62 16.72
C ARG A 135 -6.60 10.98 16.52
N VAL A 136 -5.74 11.65 15.76
CA VAL A 136 -4.34 11.20 15.55
C VAL A 136 -3.36 11.95 16.46
N LEU A 137 -3.80 13.00 17.16
CA LEU A 137 -3.01 13.76 18.15
C LEU A 137 -3.62 13.71 19.56
N GLY A 138 -4.11 12.54 19.96
CA GLY A 138 -4.52 12.24 21.34
C GLY A 138 -3.55 11.28 22.00
#